data_AF-A0A5K1A6E6-F1
#
_entry.id   AF-A0A5K1A6E6-F1
#
_cell.length_a   1.000
_cell.length_b   1.000
_cell.length_c   1.000
_cell.angle_alpha   90.00
_cell.angle_beta   90.00
_cell.angle_gamma   90.00
#
_symmetry.space_group_name_H-M   'P 1'
#
loop_
_entity.id
_entity.type
_entity.pdbx_description
1 polymer ?
#
loop_
_entity_poly.entity_id
_entity_poly.type
_entity_poly.pdbx_seq_one_letter_code
_entity_poly.pdbx_strand_id
1 'polypeptide(L)' 'CQLALADLPAEVYEREWDVIMIDAPKGYIGVAPGRMGAIYSAGVMARARRSPGETDVFLHDVNRRVEKVYAEEFL' A
#
# COMPACT_ATOMS: atom_id res chain seq x y z
N CYS A 1 -7.48 11.78 5.26
CA CYS A 1 -6.97 11.60 3.88
C CYS A 1 -7.90 10.63 3.16
N GLN A 2 -8.36 10.93 1.94
CA GLN A 2 -9.31 10.05 1.21
C GLN A 2 -8.65 8.80 0.61
N LEU A 3 -7.33 8.82 0.43
CA LEU A 3 -6.57 7.68 -0.11
C LEU A 3 -6.09 6.72 0.99
N ALA A 4 -5.95 7.20 2.22
CA ALA A 4 -5.53 6.34 3.33
C ALA A 4 -6.64 5.32 3.63
N LEU A 5 -6.25 4.05 3.78
CA LEU A 5 -7.10 3.02 4.35
C LEU A 5 -7.46 3.47 5.75
N ALA A 6 -8.76 3.59 6.02
CA ALA A 6 -9.32 3.91 7.32
C ALA A 6 -9.76 2.63 8.04
N ASP A 7 -10.01 2.75 9.34
CA ASP A 7 -10.63 1.72 10.18
C ASP A 7 -9.84 0.40 10.29
N LEU A 8 -8.53 0.42 10.03
CA LEU A 8 -7.66 -0.69 10.42
C LEU A 8 -7.38 -0.63 11.93
N PRO A 9 -7.06 -1.76 12.59
CA PRO A 9 -6.63 -1.75 13.97
C PRO A 9 -5.44 -0.81 14.19
N ALA A 10 -5.40 -0.10 15.31
CA ALA A 10 -4.34 0.86 15.65
C ALA A 10 -2.93 0.25 15.49
N GLU A 11 -2.77 -1.01 15.90
CA GLU A 11 -1.51 -1.75 15.76
C GLU A 11 -0.99 -1.79 14.31
N VAL A 12 -1.86 -1.80 13.30
CA VAL A 12 -1.43 -1.81 11.90
C VAL A 12 -0.74 -0.50 11.52
N TYR A 13 -1.26 0.63 12.02
CA TYR A 13 -0.70 1.95 11.77
C TYR A 13 0.53 2.27 12.64
N GLU A 14 0.57 1.75 13.86
CA GLU A 14 1.63 2.05 14.83
C GLU A 14 2.86 1.15 14.70
N ARG A 15 2.69 -0.03 14.11
CA ARG A 15 3.78 -0.97 13.87
C ARG A 15 4.72 -0.42 12.81
N GLU A 16 6.01 -0.41 13.14
CA GLU A 16 7.08 -0.23 12.16
C GLU A 16 7.30 -1.55 11.44
N TRP A 17 6.79 -1.65 10.21
CA TRP A 17 6.93 -2.84 9.39
C TRP A 17 8.30 -2.88 8.74
N ASP A 18 8.95 -4.04 8.71
CA ASP A 18 10.16 -4.23 7.89
C ASP A 18 9.78 -4.54 6.43
N VAL A 19 8.65 -5.22 6.22
CA VAL A 19 8.13 -5.57 4.90
C VAL A 19 6.63 -5.39 4.86
N ILE A 20 6.12 -4.82 3.76
CA ILE A 20 4.70 -4.74 3.43
C ILE A 20 4.49 -5.37 2.06
N MET A 21 3.63 -6.39 1.97
CA MET A 21 3.22 -7.01 0.71
C MET A 21 1.79 -6.57 0.37
N ILE A 22 1.62 -5.96 -0.80
CA ILE A 22 0.31 -5.62 -1.34
C ILE A 22 -0.02 -6.62 -2.45
N ASP A 23 -0.97 -7.50 -2.13
CA ASP A 23 -1.50 -8.49 -3.07
C ASP A 23 -3.00 -8.31 -3.29
N ALA A 24 -3.49 -8.68 -4.46
CA ALA A 24 -4.91 -8.66 -4.81
C ALA A 24 -5.26 -9.84 -5.71
N PRO A 25 -6.56 -10.20 -5.82
CA PRO A 25 -7.01 -11.24 -6.72
C PRO A 25 -6.54 -10.96 -8.16
N LYS A 26 -6.10 -12.02 -8.85
CA LYS A 26 -5.73 -11.92 -10.27
C LYS A 26 -6.92 -11.47 -11.10
N GLY A 27 -6.66 -10.49 -11.98
CA GLY A 27 -7.63 -10.04 -12.97
C GLY A 27 -8.50 -8.86 -12.52
N TYR A 28 -9.11 -8.21 -13.50
CA TYR A 28 -9.97 -7.05 -13.27
C TYR A 28 -11.43 -7.47 -13.26
N ILE A 29 -12.11 -7.15 -12.17
CA ILE A 29 -13.57 -7.10 -12.12
C ILE A 29 -13.92 -5.65 -11.83
N GLY A 30 -14.72 -5.00 -12.68
CA GLY A 30 -15.00 -3.56 -12.59
C GLY A 30 -15.65 -3.09 -11.29
N VAL A 31 -16.24 -4.01 -10.55
CA VAL A 31 -16.86 -3.77 -9.24
C VAL A 31 -15.94 -4.11 -8.05
N ALA A 32 -14.79 -4.74 -8.29
CA ALA A 32 -13.85 -5.07 -7.23
C ALA A 32 -13.08 -3.81 -6.81
N PRO A 33 -12.80 -3.64 -5.50
CA PRO A 33 -12.00 -2.52 -5.01
C PRO A 33 -10.59 -2.55 -5.62
N GLY A 34 -10.08 -1.36 -5.99
CA GLY A 34 -8.72 -1.20 -6.48
C GLY A 34 -7.69 -1.22 -5.35
N ARG A 35 -6.40 -1.14 -5.73
CA ARG A 35 -5.26 -1.16 -4.80
C ARG A 35 -4.71 0.21 -4.42
N MET A 36 -5.24 1.29 -5.00
CA MET A 36 -4.72 2.66 -4.84
C MET A 36 -4.62 3.09 -3.38
N GLY A 37 -5.63 2.80 -2.56
CA GLY A 37 -5.59 3.13 -1.14
C GLY A 37 -4.58 2.30 -0.36
N ALA A 38 -4.44 1.01 -0.69
CA ALA A 38 -3.41 0.15 -0.09
C ALA A 38 -1.99 0.60 -0.46
N ILE A 39 -1.75 0.96 -1.73
CA ILE A 39 -0.46 1.50 -2.21
C ILE A 39 -0.10 2.78 -1.45
N TYR A 40 -1.01 3.75 -1.42
CA TYR A 40 -0.80 5.01 -0.71
C TYR A 40 -0.53 4.78 0.79
N SER A 41 -1.35 3.96 1.44
CA SER A 41 -1.24 3.72 2.88
C SER A 41 0.04 2.99 3.24
N ALA A 42 0.46 2.00 2.46
CA ALA A 42 1.74 1.32 2.65
C ALA A 42 2.92 2.30 2.52
N GLY A 43 2.92 3.16 1.50
CA GLY A 43 3.95 4.18 1.35
C GLY A 43 3.99 5.19 2.51
N VAL A 44 2.84 5.56 3.06
CA VAL A 44 2.77 6.40 4.27
C VAL A 44 3.31 5.66 5.50
N MET A 45 2.91 4.41 5.73
CA MET A 45 3.38 3.60 6.86
C MET A 45 4.89 3.34 6.79
N ALA A 46 5.41 3.02 5.60
CA ALA A 46 6.84 2.84 5.36
C ALA A 46 7.65 4.10 5.70
N ARG A 47 7.17 5.28 5.28
CA ARG A 47 7.83 6.57 5.57
C ARG A 47 7.64 7.07 6.99
N ALA A 48 6.61 6.60 7.70
CA ALA A 48 6.32 7.00 9.08
C ALA A 48 7.19 6.30 10.13
N ARG A 49 8.04 5.35 9.71
CA ARG A 49 9.03 4.69 10.57
C ARG A 49 9.91 5.74 11.27
N ARG A 50 10.04 5.61 12.59
CA ARG A 50 10.82 6.52 13.46
C ARG A 50 12.17 5.91 13.84
N SER A 51 12.23 4.60 14.02
CA SER A 51 13.49 3.90 14.31
C SER A 51 14.36 3.78 13.05
N PRO A 52 15.69 3.68 13.18
CA PRO A 52 16.56 3.36 12.06
C PRO A 52 16.12 2.08 11.33
N GLY A 53 16.27 2.08 10.01
CA GLY A 53 15.89 0.96 9.13
C GLY A 53 15.05 1.43 7.95
N GLU A 54 14.71 0.48 7.10
CA GLU A 54 13.87 0.67 5.92
C GLU A 54 12.64 -0.24 6.00
N THR A 55 11.60 0.13 5.28
CA THR A 55 10.41 -0.71 5.08
C THR A 55 10.30 -1.02 3.59
N ASP A 56 10.47 -2.27 3.22
CA ASP A 56 10.33 -2.71 1.84
C ASP A 56 8.85 -2.91 1.48
N VAL A 57 8.39 -2.27 0.41
CA VAL A 57 7.01 -2.43 -0.08
C VAL A 57 7.02 -3.20 -1.40
N PHE A 58 6.43 -4.39 -1.40
CA PHE A 58 6.26 -5.21 -2.58
C PHE A 58 4.83 -5.10 -3.10
N LEU A 59 4.67 -4.67 -4.36
CA LEU A 59 3.38 -4.63 -5.04
C LEU A 59 3.32 -5.72 -6.11
N HIS A 60 2.41 -6.66 -5.96
CA HIS A 60 2.20 -7.75 -6.92
C HIS A 60 1.20 -7.37 -8.03
N ASP A 61 1.35 -7.96 -9.23
CA ASP A 61 0.43 -7.84 -10.37
C ASP A 61 0.15 -6.38 -10.81
N VAL A 62 1.21 -5.61 -11.09
CA VAL A 62 1.18 -4.18 -11.49
C VAL A 62 0.99 -3.99 -13.00
N ASN A 63 0.13 -4.81 -13.60
CA ASN A 63 -0.07 -4.79 -15.05
C ASN A 63 -0.98 -3.63 -15.52
N ARG A 64 -1.74 -2.99 -14.62
CA ARG A 64 -2.66 -1.91 -14.96
C ARG A 64 -2.02 -0.54 -14.83
N ARG A 65 -2.31 0.36 -15.79
CA ARG A 65 -1.78 1.74 -15.79
C ARG A 65 -2.05 2.49 -14.48
N VAL A 66 -3.24 2.35 -13.90
CA VAL A 66 -3.60 3.08 -12.67
C VAL A 66 -2.72 2.64 -11.50
N GLU A 67 -2.47 1.33 -11.35
CA GLU A 67 -1.64 0.82 -10.26
C GLU A 67 -0.18 1.16 -10.47
N LYS A 68 0.30 1.11 -11.72
CA LYS A 68 1.65 1.54 -12.07
C LYS A 68 1.88 3.01 -11.72
N VAL A 69 0.95 3.89 -12.08
CA VAL A 69 1.04 5.33 -11.73
C VAL A 69 1.06 5.54 -10.23
N TYR A 70 0.18 4.86 -9.47
CA TYR A 70 0.18 4.97 -8.01
C TYR A 70 1.45 4.39 -7.38
N ALA A 71 1.97 3.29 -7.91
CA ALA A 71 3.22 2.70 -7.44
C ALA A 71 4.40 3.65 -7.67
N GLU A 72 4.56 4.17 -8.89
CA GLU A 72 5.62 5.10 -9.25
C GLU A 72 5.55 6.43 -8.48
N GLU A 73 4.35 6.87 -8.09
CA GLU A 73 4.16 8.11 -7.34
C GLU A 73 4.37 7.94 -5.82
N PHE A 74 3.93 6.80 -5.25
CA PHE A 74 3.83 6.65 -3.80
C PHE A 74 4.79 5.65 -3.17
N LEU A 75 5.39 4.73 -3.92
CA LEU A 75 6.36 3.74 -3.42
C LEU A 75 7.76 4.14 -3.90
#